data_AF-A0A0F8E1G6-F1
#
_entry.id   AF-A0A0F8E1G6-F1
#
_cell.length_a   1.000
_cell.length_b   1.000
_cell.length_c   1.000
_cell.angle_alpha   90.00
_cell.angle_beta   90.00
_cell.angle_gamma   90.00
#
_symmetry.space_group_name_H-M   'P 1'
#
loop_
_entity.id
_entity.type
_entity.pdbx_description
1 polymer ?
#
loop_
_entity_poly.entity_id
_entity_poly.type
_entity_poly.pdbx_seq_one_letter_code
_entity_poly.pdbx_strand_id
1 'polypeptide(L)'
;MFNIDPFSLFLRFLFGGSAVLASTLIARTFGGRLGGIFAAFPAVYLAAVMGLSMEYKGSELLSVTEQLSKGALVGMAADICCALAASYFILRYGWKTGLGLALLFWAVLAPLIYLAWFGF
;
A
#
# COMPACT_ATOMS: atom_id res chain seq x y z
N MET A 1 -20.88 -1.36 -15.95
CA MET A 1 -20.83 -2.60 -15.15
C MET A 1 -19.36 -2.94 -14.97
N PHE A 2 -18.83 -2.98 -13.75
CA PHE A 2 -17.41 -3.28 -13.51
C PHE A 2 -17.10 -4.66 -14.10
N ASN A 3 -16.30 -4.73 -15.16
CA ASN A 3 -15.81 -6.00 -15.69
C ASN A 3 -14.66 -6.45 -14.78
N ILE A 4 -15.02 -6.97 -13.60
CA ILE A 4 -14.07 -7.41 -12.60
C ILE A 4 -13.47 -8.72 -13.11
N ASP A 5 -12.26 -8.65 -13.65
CA ASP A 5 -11.50 -9.83 -14.02
C ASP A 5 -11.14 -10.65 -12.76
N PRO A 6 -11.62 -11.90 -12.62
CA PRO A 6 -11.34 -12.73 -11.46
C PRO A 6 -9.84 -12.98 -11.24
N PHE A 7 -9.06 -12.99 -12.32
CA PHE A 7 -7.63 -13.19 -12.24
C PHE A 7 -6.91 -11.97 -11.61
N SER A 8 -7.32 -10.75 -11.98
CA SER A 8 -6.88 -9.51 -11.30
C SER A 8 -7.15 -9.52 -9.79
N LEU A 9 -8.33 -9.97 -9.36
CA LEU A 9 -8.64 -10.13 -7.93
C LEU A 9 -7.75 -11.19 -7.26
N PHE A 10 -7.54 -12.31 -7.95
CA PHE A 10 -6.66 -13.38 -7.46
C PHE A 10 -5.23 -12.88 -7.25
N LEU A 11 -4.69 -12.06 -8.16
CA LEU A 11 -3.36 -11.47 -8.00
C LEU A 11 -3.25 -10.60 -6.75
N ARG A 12 -4.27 -9.78 -6.45
CA ARG A 12 -4.30 -8.96 -5.23
C ARG A 12 -4.25 -9.83 -3.98
N PHE A 13 -5.04 -10.90 -3.96
CA PHE A 13 -5.02 -11.87 -2.87
C PHE A 13 -3.67 -12.59 -2.76
N LEU A 14 -3.11 -13.04 -3.88
CA LEU A 14 -1.85 -13.77 -3.93
C LEU A 14 -0.68 -12.90 -3.44
N PHE A 15 -0.51 -11.70 -3.96
CA PHE A 15 0.56 -10.79 -3.55
C PHE A 15 0.37 -10.28 -2.11
N GLY A 16 -0.87 -9.93 -1.73
CA GLY A 16 -1.16 -9.50 -0.36
C GLY A 16 -0.93 -10.61 0.66
N GLY A 17 -1.51 -11.79 0.42
CA GLY A 17 -1.38 -12.95 1.29
C GLY A 17 0.06 -13.45 1.41
N SER A 18 0.80 -13.50 0.29
CA SER A 18 2.21 -13.88 0.31
C SER A 18 3.09 -12.87 1.05
N ALA A 19 2.84 -11.57 0.90
CA ALA A 19 3.57 -10.54 1.64
C ALA A 19 3.34 -10.65 3.17
N VAL A 20 2.09 -10.85 3.60
CA VAL A 20 1.75 -11.05 5.02
C VAL A 20 2.39 -12.33 5.57
N LEU A 21 2.34 -13.43 4.80
CA LEU A 21 2.99 -14.68 5.18
C LEU A 21 4.51 -14.50 5.30
N ALA A 22 5.15 -13.90 4.31
CA ALA A 22 6.59 -13.64 4.31
C ALA A 22 7.00 -12.76 5.48
N SER A 23 6.25 -11.67 5.72
CA SER A 23 6.46 -10.79 6.88
C SER A 23 6.41 -11.55 8.19
N THR A 24 5.42 -12.43 8.37
CA THR A 24 5.27 -13.24 9.57
C THR A 24 6.40 -14.25 9.75
N LEU A 25 6.75 -14.97 8.68
CA LEU A 25 7.82 -15.97 8.72
C LEU A 25 9.16 -15.33 9.05
N ILE A 26 9.49 -14.22 8.37
CA ILE A 26 10.74 -13.48 8.56
C ILE A 26 10.79 -12.81 9.93
N ALA A 27 9.67 -12.27 10.41
CA ALA A 27 9.60 -11.71 11.76
C ALA A 27 9.91 -12.78 12.83
N ARG A 28 9.43 -14.01 12.64
CA ARG A 28 9.65 -15.13 13.56
C ARG A 28 11.08 -15.69 13.49
N THR A 29 11.71 -15.69 12.32
CA THR A 29 13.05 -16.28 12.14
C THR A 29 14.18 -15.27 12.31
N PHE A 30 14.01 -14.03 11.85
CA PHE A 30 15.05 -12.99 11.80
C PHE A 30 14.72 -11.73 12.61
N GLY A 31 13.55 -11.70 13.26
CA GLY A 31 13.12 -10.61 14.15
C GLY A 31 12.22 -9.57 13.49
N GLY A 32 11.48 -8.83 14.32
CA GLY A 32 10.40 -7.94 13.89
C GLY A 32 10.81 -6.80 12.95
N ARG A 33 12.06 -6.31 13.03
CA ARG A 33 12.55 -5.24 12.13
C ARG A 33 12.65 -5.71 10.68
N LEU A 34 13.22 -6.90 10.45
CA LEU A 34 13.33 -7.49 9.12
C LEU A 34 11.96 -7.94 8.59
N GLY A 35 11.11 -8.50 9.45
CA GLY A 35 9.72 -8.80 9.10
C GLY A 35 8.93 -7.54 8.71
N GLY A 36 9.21 -6.40 9.35
CA GLY A 36 8.61 -5.10 9.05
C GLY A 36 8.88 -4.59 7.64
N ILE A 37 10.04 -4.92 7.04
CA ILE A 37 10.32 -4.57 5.62
C ILE A 37 9.30 -5.23 4.70
N PHE A 38 9.02 -6.51 4.93
CA PHE A 38 8.01 -7.25 4.16
C PHE A 38 6.58 -6.84 4.49
N ALA A 39 6.33 -6.28 5.68
CA ALA A 39 5.03 -5.70 6.00
C ALA A 39 4.72 -4.45 5.13
N ALA A 40 5.76 -3.75 4.65
CA ALA A 40 5.64 -2.60 3.75
C ALA A 40 5.77 -2.98 2.25
N PHE A 41 5.77 -4.28 1.92
CA PHE A 41 5.89 -4.70 0.52
C PHE A 41 4.72 -4.15 -0.33
N PRO A 42 4.98 -3.57 -1.51
CA PRO A 42 3.97 -2.87 -2.31
C PRO A 42 3.07 -3.85 -3.11
N ALA A 43 2.46 -4.83 -2.44
CA ALA A 43 1.64 -5.88 -3.05
C ALA A 43 0.45 -5.32 -3.84
N VAL A 44 -0.24 -4.33 -3.29
CA VAL A 44 -1.41 -3.71 -3.93
C VAL A 44 -1.02 -3.01 -5.22
N TYR A 45 0.08 -2.26 -5.20
CA TYR A 45 0.62 -1.58 -6.38
C TYR A 45 1.07 -2.58 -7.44
N LEU A 46 1.84 -3.61 -7.06
CA LEU A 46 2.29 -4.65 -7.99
C LEU A 46 1.11 -5.35 -8.67
N ALA A 47 0.12 -5.77 -7.88
CA ALA A 47 -1.09 -6.41 -8.41
C ALA A 47 -1.87 -5.49 -9.35
N ALA A 48 -1.96 -4.19 -9.03
CA ALA A 48 -2.66 -3.21 -9.85
C ALA A 48 -1.96 -2.98 -11.19
N VAL A 49 -0.63 -2.82 -11.22
CA VAL A 49 0.14 -2.67 -12.46
C VAL A 49 0.02 -3.91 -13.34
N MET A 50 0.12 -5.11 -12.75
CA MET A 50 -0.07 -6.37 -13.48
C MET A 50 -1.50 -6.47 -14.05
N GLY A 51 -2.52 -6.08 -13.28
CA GLY A 51 -3.90 -6.03 -13.78
C GLY A 51 -4.06 -5.09 -14.98
N LEU A 52 -3.47 -3.89 -14.91
CA LEU A 52 -3.50 -2.94 -16.03
C LEU A 52 -2.82 -3.51 -17.29
N SER A 53 -1.73 -4.26 -17.13
CA SER A 53 -1.04 -4.91 -18.27
C SER A 53 -1.87 -5.95 -19.01
N MET A 54 -2.94 -6.46 -18.39
CA MET A 54 -3.87 -7.42 -18.99
C MET A 54 -5.02 -6.73 -19.71
N GLU A 55 -5.39 -5.53 -19.26
CA GLU A 55 -6.50 -4.74 -19.80
C GLU A 55 -6.05 -3.80 -20.93
N TYR A 56 -4.85 -3.23 -20.82
CA TYR A 56 -4.32 -2.21 -21.73
C TYR A 56 -3.05 -2.67 -22.45
N LYS A 57 -2.79 -2.11 -23.64
CA LYS A 57 -1.57 -2.40 -24.44
C LYS A 57 -0.96 -1.11 -25.01
N GLY A 58 0.31 -1.19 -25.40
CA GLY A 58 1.00 -0.09 -26.09
C GLY A 58 1.08 1.19 -25.27
N SER A 59 0.88 2.34 -25.92
CA SER A 59 0.98 3.67 -25.29
C SER A 59 -0.08 3.91 -24.21
N GLU A 60 -1.27 3.32 -24.35
CA GLU A 60 -2.34 3.44 -23.37
C GLU A 60 -1.93 2.80 -22.04
N LEU A 61 -1.36 1.59 -22.08
CA LEU A 61 -0.82 0.91 -20.90
C LEU A 61 0.21 1.78 -20.17
N LEU A 62 1.11 2.43 -20.91
CA LEU A 62 2.13 3.31 -20.33
C LEU A 62 1.47 4.50 -19.61
N SER A 63 0.47 5.13 -20.24
CA SER A 63 -0.24 6.27 -19.67
C SER A 63 -1.01 5.91 -18.40
N VAL A 64 -1.79 4.84 -18.41
CA VAL A 64 -2.58 4.42 -17.22
C VAL A 64 -1.67 3.94 -16.09
N THR A 65 -0.56 3.28 -16.42
CA THR A 65 0.43 2.83 -15.42
C THR A 65 1.15 4.02 -14.80
N GLU A 66 1.51 5.04 -15.59
CA GLU A 66 2.11 6.28 -15.08
C GLU A 66 1.16 7.01 -14.11
N GLN A 67 -0.12 7.14 -14.48
CA GLN A 67 -1.13 7.76 -13.61
C GLN A 67 -1.31 6.98 -12.30
N LEU A 68 -1.39 5.64 -12.38
CA LEU A 68 -1.44 4.79 -11.20
C LEU A 68 -0.19 4.95 -10.33
N SER A 69 0.99 5.01 -10.94
CA SER A 69 2.27 5.16 -10.23
C SER A 69 2.35 6.50 -9.49
N LYS A 70 1.87 7.58 -10.11
CA LYS A 70 1.75 8.91 -9.49
C LYS A 70 0.82 8.89 -8.27
N GLY A 71 -0.34 8.25 -8.38
CA GLY A 71 -1.25 8.06 -7.25
C GLY A 71 -0.67 7.18 -6.15
N ALA A 72 0.01 6.09 -6.52
CA ALA A 72 0.66 5.18 -5.58
C ALA A 72 1.78 5.86 -4.79
N LEU A 73 2.54 6.75 -5.42
CA LEU A 73 3.59 7.53 -4.75
C LEU A 73 3.01 8.39 -3.61
N VAL A 74 1.85 9.03 -3.83
CA VAL A 74 1.16 9.79 -2.78
C VAL A 74 0.76 8.88 -1.61
N GLY A 75 0.17 7.72 -1.91
CA GLY A 75 -0.20 6.73 -0.89
C GLY A 75 1.00 6.24 -0.08
N MET A 76 2.10 5.88 -0.75
CA MET A 76 3.33 5.41 -0.11
C MET A 76 3.99 6.49 0.74
N ALA A 77 3.96 7.76 0.32
CA ALA A 77 4.43 8.87 1.14
C ALA A 77 3.61 8.99 2.44
N ALA A 78 2.28 8.87 2.34
CA ALA A 78 1.41 8.84 3.51
C ALA A 78 1.67 7.61 4.40
N ASP A 79 1.99 6.44 3.82
CA ASP A 79 2.31 5.21 4.57
C ASP A 79 3.58 5.37 5.43
N ILE A 80 4.60 6.09 4.94
CA ILE A 80 5.80 6.41 5.75
C ILE A 80 5.39 7.18 7.01
N CYS A 81 4.56 8.22 6.84
CA CYS A 81 4.07 9.01 7.95
C CYS A 81 3.14 8.20 8.88
N CYS A 82 2.33 7.30 8.32
CA CYS A 82 1.50 6.36 9.06
C CYS A 82 2.34 5.42 9.95
N ALA A 83 3.42 4.85 9.42
CA ALA A 83 4.31 3.96 10.16
C ALA A 83 5.03 4.69 11.31
N LEU A 84 5.42 5.95 11.09
CA LEU A 84 5.97 6.82 12.16
C LEU A 84 4.92 7.12 13.22
N ALA A 85 3.71 7.51 12.81
CA ALA A 85 2.58 7.77 13.71
C ALA A 85 2.20 6.52 14.52
N ALA A 86 2.17 5.35 13.90
CA ALA A 86 1.93 4.07 14.56
C ALA A 86 3.02 3.78 15.60
N SER A 87 4.29 3.93 15.22
CA SER A 87 5.42 3.73 16.13
C SER A 87 5.34 4.61 17.38
N TYR A 88 4.83 5.84 17.24
CA TYR A 88 4.63 6.77 18.36
C TYR A 88 3.34 6.50 19.15
N PHE A 89 2.19 6.44 18.49
CA PHE A 89 0.88 6.33 19.15
C PHE A 89 0.65 4.95 19.78
N ILE A 90 1.22 3.87 19.22
CA ILE A 90 1.13 2.53 19.83
C ILE A 90 1.83 2.52 21.19
N LEU A 91 3.00 3.16 21.30
CA LEU A 91 3.73 3.26 22.57
C LEU A 91 3.02 4.17 23.59
N ARG A 92 2.32 5.21 23.12
CA ARG A 92 1.67 6.20 23.98
C ARG A 92 0.26 5.81 24.44
N TYR A 93 -0.54 5.20 23.56
CA TYR A 93 -1.97 4.95 23.77
C TYR A 93 -2.35 3.46 23.70
N GLY A 94 -1.37 2.57 23.58
CA GLY A 94 -1.57 1.14 23.37
C GLY A 94 -1.86 0.77 21.92
N TRP A 95 -1.72 -0.51 21.59
CA TRP A 95 -1.71 -0.95 20.19
C TRP A 95 -3.02 -0.72 19.43
N LYS A 96 -4.18 -0.93 20.06
CA LYS A 96 -5.50 -0.76 19.40
C LYS A 96 -5.77 0.69 19.04
N THR A 97 -5.75 1.56 20.06
CA THR A 97 -6.01 2.98 19.90
C THR A 97 -4.93 3.65 19.07
N GLY A 98 -3.66 3.30 19.31
CA GLY A 98 -2.53 3.84 18.57
C GLY A 98 -2.58 3.50 17.08
N LEU A 99 -2.91 2.25 16.73
CA LEU A 99 -3.11 1.85 15.33
C LEU A 99 -4.30 2.59 14.70
N GLY A 100 -5.42 2.69 15.43
CA GLY A 100 -6.59 3.44 14.96
C GLY A 100 -6.26 4.91 14.65
N LEU A 101 -5.52 5.59 15.54
CA LEU A 101 -5.08 6.97 15.33
C LEU A 101 -4.11 7.11 14.15
N ALA A 102 -3.17 6.16 13.98
CA ALA A 102 -2.24 6.17 12.85
C ALA A 102 -2.97 6.01 11.50
N LEU A 103 -3.96 5.12 11.44
CA LEU A 103 -4.79 4.93 10.24
C LEU A 103 -5.68 6.14 9.95
N LEU A 104 -6.25 6.79 10.97
CA LEU A 104 -6.99 8.04 10.79
C LEU A 104 -6.08 9.15 10.28
N PHE A 105 -4.87 9.25 10.82
CA PHE A 105 -3.87 10.21 10.37
C PHE A 105 -3.50 9.98 8.90
N TRP A 106 -3.25 8.73 8.50
CA TRP A 106 -3.04 8.37 7.09
C TRP A 106 -4.22 8.74 6.18
N ALA A 107 -5.45 8.43 6.62
CA ALA A 107 -6.67 8.68 5.85
C ALA A 107 -6.91 10.17 5.58
N VAL A 108 -6.45 11.05 6.47
CA VAL A 108 -6.48 12.51 6.28
C VAL A 108 -5.28 12.98 5.46
N LEU A 109 -4.09 12.44 5.74
CA LEU A 109 -2.84 12.90 5.13
C LEU A 109 -2.75 12.57 3.63
N ALA A 110 -3.18 11.38 3.20
CA ALA A 110 -3.10 11.00 1.79
C ALA A 110 -3.88 11.94 0.86
N PRO A 111 -5.16 12.31 1.14
CA PRO A 111 -5.87 13.34 0.38
C PRO A 111 -5.18 14.71 0.41
N LEU A 112 -4.61 15.11 1.55
CA LEU A 112 -3.89 16.38 1.65
C LEU A 112 -2.64 16.42 0.75
N ILE A 113 -1.85 15.34 0.75
CA ILE A 113 -0.69 15.21 -0.15
C ILE A 113 -1.16 15.20 -1.61
N TYR A 114 -2.24 14.48 -1.93
CA TYR A 114 -2.80 14.45 -3.28
C TYR A 114 -3.18 15.86 -3.77
N LEU A 115 -3.92 16.61 -2.95
CA LEU A 115 -4.36 17.97 -3.29
C LEU A 115 -3.17 18.94 -3.37
N ALA A 116 -2.18 18.82 -2.49
CA ALA A 116 -0.99 19.67 -2.55
C ALA A 116 -0.12 19.41 -3.79
N TRP A 117 -0.05 18.16 -4.25
CA TRP A 117 0.81 17.77 -5.37
C TRP A 117 0.13 17.93 -6.74
N PHE A 118 -1.17 17.60 -6.84
CA PHE A 118 -1.92 17.60 -8.10
C PHE A 118 -3.02 18.67 -8.19
N GLY A 119 -3.27 19.43 -7.12
CA GLY A 119 -4.28 20.50 -7.07
C GLY A 119 -3.77 21.87 -7.54
N PHE A 120 -2.56 21.94 -8.10
CA PHE A 120 -1.96 23.10 -8.77
C PHE A 120 -1.52 22.71 -10.19
#